data_AF-A0A2V0QIC2-F1
#
_entry.id   AF-A0A2V0QIC2-F1
#
_cell.length_a   1.000
_cell.length_b   1.000
_cell.length_c   1.000
_cell.angle_alpha   90.00
_cell.angle_beta   90.00
_cell.angle_gamma   90.00
#
_symmetry.space_group_name_H-M   'P 1'
#
loop_
_entity.id
_entity.type
_entity.pdbx_description
1 polymer ?
#
loop_
_entity_poly.entity_id
_entity_poly.type
_entity_poly.pdbx_seq_one_letter_code
_entity_poly.pdbx_strand_id
1 'polypeptide(L)'
;MDNGDTLYEVIDLTQVRLELKLDIGPRYGEPSDYLTHYEGTVFSGESLDLPVGRLSVYIAELVEAYHDGEDPWEVLDSLNAGVAHFCELISLHTRRFKPTVARLVGSDIERLLIIDHLCIDAPYRGHDLGLNAIDTVCAHLADEAVVVLLAFPTQWTGRVDENPKAFFADQMKLKSYYARSSFVSILSAGSMLRPWLRNSY
;
A
#
# COMPACT_ATOMS: atom_id res chain seq x y z
N MET A 1 -49.63 -7.58 22.23
CA MET A 1 -48.27 -7.99 22.63
C MET A 1 -47.50 -8.06 21.35
N ASP A 2 -46.74 -6.99 21.08
CA ASP A 2 -46.02 -6.77 19.85
C ASP A 2 -44.59 -7.28 20.09
N ASN A 3 -44.25 -8.42 19.48
CA ASN A 3 -42.89 -8.94 19.52
C ASN A 3 -42.09 -8.20 18.46
N GLY A 4 -41.38 -7.15 18.90
CA GLY A 4 -40.39 -6.46 18.09
C GLY A 4 -39.23 -7.40 17.78
N ASP A 5 -39.35 -8.15 16.69
CA ASP A 5 -38.23 -8.81 16.04
C ASP A 5 -37.37 -7.72 15.39
N THR A 6 -36.38 -7.23 16.14
CA THR A 6 -35.27 -6.47 15.57
C THR A 6 -34.51 -7.42 14.64
N LEU A 7 -34.77 -7.31 13.34
CA LEU A 7 -33.97 -7.95 12.29
C LEU A 7 -32.56 -7.36 12.38
N TYR A 8 -31.64 -8.12 12.99
CA TYR A 8 -30.22 -7.87 12.80
C TYR A 8 -29.89 -8.33 11.38
N GLU A 9 -29.73 -7.37 10.47
CA GLU A 9 -29.17 -7.65 9.15
C GLU A 9 -27.73 -8.17 9.39
N VAL A 10 -27.49 -9.44 9.05
CA VAL A 10 -26.17 -10.04 9.18
C VAL A 10 -25.35 -9.50 8.03
N ILE A 11 -24.52 -8.51 8.35
CA ILE A 11 -23.68 -7.80 7.38
C ILE A 11 -22.47 -8.69 7.00
N ASP A 12 -22.46 -9.23 5.80
CA ASP A 12 -21.34 -9.90 5.12
C ASP A 12 -20.26 -8.88 4.72
N LEU A 13 -19.30 -8.70 5.63
CA LEU A 13 -18.17 -7.80 5.45
C LEU A 13 -17.02 -8.41 4.63
N THR A 14 -17.26 -9.42 3.79
CA THR A 14 -16.20 -10.08 3.00
C THR A 14 -15.94 -9.43 1.64
N GLN A 15 -16.82 -8.55 1.15
CA GLN A 15 -16.67 -7.87 -0.14
C GLN A 15 -16.35 -6.39 0.00
N VAL A 16 -15.53 -5.86 -0.91
CA VAL A 16 -15.19 -4.44 -0.97
C VAL A 16 -15.41 -3.88 -2.37
N ARG A 17 -15.88 -2.63 -2.42
CA ARG A 17 -15.79 -1.79 -3.63
C ARG A 17 -14.79 -0.68 -3.37
N LEU A 18 -13.93 -0.41 -4.36
CA LEU A 18 -13.02 0.73 -4.33
C LEU A 18 -13.47 1.77 -5.35
N GLU A 19 -13.56 3.01 -4.91
CA GLU A 19 -13.61 4.16 -5.82
C GLU A 19 -12.29 4.89 -5.73
N LEU A 20 -11.55 4.90 -6.85
CA LEU A 20 -10.25 5.58 -6.95
C LEU A 20 -10.41 6.88 -7.73
N LYS A 21 -9.84 7.95 -7.18
CA LYS A 21 -9.71 9.24 -7.84
C LYS A 21 -8.23 9.45 -8.14
N LEU A 22 -7.93 9.62 -9.42
CA LEU A 22 -6.61 10.05 -9.87
C LEU A 22 -6.43 11.52 -9.48
N ASP A 23 -5.39 11.81 -8.70
CA ASP A 23 -5.02 13.18 -8.41
C ASP A 23 -4.04 13.69 -9.47
N ILE A 24 -4.48 14.67 -10.27
CA ILE A 24 -3.68 15.30 -11.32
C ILE A 24 -3.42 16.75 -10.91
N GLY A 25 -2.21 17.05 -10.46
CA GLY A 25 -1.79 18.42 -10.17
C GLY A 25 -0.45 18.49 -9.44
N PRO A 26 0.19 19.67 -9.41
CA PRO A 26 1.46 19.82 -8.70
C PRO A 26 1.22 19.86 -7.19
N ARG A 27 1.48 18.75 -6.49
CA ARG A 27 1.67 18.75 -5.04
C ARG A 27 3.10 19.20 -4.74
N TYR A 28 3.26 20.43 -4.22
CA TYR A 28 4.50 21.02 -3.68
C TYR A 28 5.82 20.57 -4.34
N GLY A 29 6.22 21.26 -5.42
CA GLY A 29 7.56 21.12 -6.02
C GLY A 29 7.62 19.99 -7.05
N GLU A 30 6.97 20.23 -8.19
CA GLU A 30 6.92 19.43 -9.42
C GLU A 30 6.64 17.92 -9.23
N PRO A 31 5.42 17.44 -9.56
CA PRO A 31 5.17 16.01 -9.58
C PRO A 31 6.19 15.40 -10.55
N SER A 32 6.98 14.45 -10.08
CA SER A 32 7.78 13.64 -11.00
C SER A 32 6.80 13.07 -12.03
N ASP A 33 7.05 13.29 -13.33
CA ASP A 33 6.21 12.77 -14.42
C ASP A 33 6.04 11.23 -14.33
N TYR A 34 6.88 10.58 -13.51
CA TYR A 34 6.93 9.15 -13.26
C TYR A 34 6.20 8.71 -12.00
N LEU A 35 5.45 9.59 -11.33
CA LEU A 35 4.66 9.27 -10.14
C LEU A 35 3.19 9.62 -10.32
N THR A 36 2.34 8.60 -10.26
CA THR A 36 0.88 8.77 -10.33
C THR A 36 0.26 8.48 -8.97
N HIS A 37 -0.54 9.41 -8.44
CA HIS A 37 -1.21 9.26 -7.15
C HIS A 37 -2.72 8.97 -7.31
N TYR A 38 -3.21 7.98 -6.56
CA TYR A 38 -4.64 7.70 -6.45
C TYR A 38 -5.10 7.78 -4.99
N GLU A 39 -6.19 8.51 -4.76
CA GLU A 39 -6.93 8.49 -3.51
C GLU A 39 -8.19 7.64 -3.64
N GLY A 40 -8.34 6.68 -2.73
CA GLY A 40 -9.38 5.68 -2.73
C GLY A 40 -10.33 5.79 -1.55
N THR A 41 -11.63 5.62 -1.80
CA THR A 41 -12.61 5.31 -0.75
C THR A 41 -12.94 3.83 -0.77
N VAL A 42 -12.88 3.19 0.39
CA VAL A 42 -13.25 1.78 0.58
C VAL A 42 -14.70 1.74 1.00
N PHE A 43 -15.52 1.01 0.25
CA PHE A 43 -16.92 0.76 0.56
C PHE A 43 -17.11 -0.72 0.93
N SER A 44 -18.04 -0.98 1.86
CA SER A 44 -18.54 -2.33 2.07
C SER A 44 -19.35 -2.77 0.84
N GLY A 45 -19.19 -4.02 0.40
CA GLY A 45 -19.90 -4.56 -0.76
C GLY A 45 -21.42 -4.68 -0.59
N GLU A 46 -21.95 -4.54 0.63
CA GLU A 46 -23.37 -4.76 0.93
C GLU A 46 -24.25 -3.52 0.80
N SER A 47 -23.74 -2.38 1.27
CA SER A 47 -24.36 -1.09 1.06
C SER A 47 -23.50 -0.35 0.09
N LEU A 48 -23.99 -0.24 -1.15
CA LEU A 48 -23.30 0.43 -2.25
C LEU A 48 -22.91 1.88 -1.94
N ASP A 49 -23.32 2.44 -0.80
CA ASP A 49 -23.00 3.81 -0.40
C ASP A 49 -22.41 3.92 1.02
N LEU A 50 -22.00 2.83 1.67
CA LEU A 50 -21.38 2.89 3.00
C LEU A 50 -19.84 2.97 2.91
N PRO A 51 -19.23 4.17 3.05
CA PRO A 51 -17.78 4.28 3.18
C PRO A 51 -17.34 3.69 4.52
N VAL A 52 -16.37 2.77 4.47
CA VAL A 52 -15.82 2.06 5.64
C VAL A 52 -14.34 2.34 5.85
N GLY A 53 -13.71 3.07 4.93
CA GLY A 53 -12.29 3.39 5.02
C GLY A 53 -11.76 4.17 3.82
N ARG A 54 -10.44 4.38 3.83
CA ARG A 54 -9.69 5.11 2.80
C ARG A 54 -8.39 4.41 2.46
N LEU A 55 -7.98 4.58 1.22
CA LEU A 55 -6.76 4.04 0.63
C LEU A 55 -6.01 5.17 -0.11
N SER A 56 -4.69 5.19 -0.08
CA SER A 56 -3.82 6.06 -0.87
C SER A 56 -2.77 5.17 -1.51
N VAL A 57 -2.60 5.26 -2.83
CA VAL A 57 -1.59 4.49 -3.56
C VAL A 57 -0.83 5.36 -4.55
N TYR A 58 0.46 5.09 -4.70
CA TYR A 58 1.28 5.67 -5.76
C TYR A 58 1.71 4.59 -6.73
N ILE A 59 1.83 4.97 -8.00
CA ILE A 59 2.52 4.18 -9.02
C ILE A 59 3.79 4.94 -9.39
N ALA A 60 4.94 4.28 -9.33
CA ALA A 60 6.22 4.84 -9.73
C ALA A 60 6.78 4.11 -10.97
N GLU A 61 6.95 4.82 -12.07
CA GLU A 61 7.45 4.33 -13.36
C GLU A 61 8.98 4.46 -13.42
N LEU A 62 9.70 3.57 -12.73
CA LEU A 62 11.13 3.72 -12.50
C LEU A 62 11.99 3.51 -13.76
N VAL A 63 11.58 2.61 -14.65
CA VAL A 63 12.32 2.34 -15.90
C VAL A 63 12.13 3.45 -16.92
N GLU A 64 10.92 4.00 -17.02
CA GLU A 64 10.66 5.17 -17.87
C GLU A 64 11.53 6.35 -17.42
N ALA A 65 11.55 6.64 -16.11
CA ALA A 65 12.41 7.67 -15.55
C ALA A 65 13.88 7.46 -15.90
N TYR A 66 14.37 6.22 -15.73
CA TYR A 66 15.76 5.88 -16.05
C TYR A 66 16.09 6.04 -17.55
N HIS A 67 15.17 5.66 -18.44
CA HIS A 67 15.34 5.83 -19.88
C HIS A 67 15.37 7.29 -20.31
N ASP A 68 14.61 8.14 -19.63
CA ASP A 68 14.57 9.58 -19.87
C ASP A 68 15.72 10.34 -19.18
N GLY A 69 16.57 9.63 -18.44
CA GLY A 69 17.79 10.15 -17.82
C GLY A 69 17.64 10.58 -16.36
N GLU A 70 16.44 10.42 -15.79
CA GLU A 70 16.16 10.68 -14.39
C GLU A 70 16.67 9.55 -13.48
N ASP A 71 17.00 9.89 -12.23
CA ASP A 71 17.43 8.89 -11.25
C ASP A 71 16.20 8.27 -10.55
N PRO A 72 15.97 6.94 -10.63
CA PRO A 72 14.87 6.28 -9.91
C PRO A 72 14.87 6.55 -8.41
N TRP A 73 16.03 6.85 -7.82
CA TRP A 73 16.13 7.25 -6.42
C TRP A 73 15.48 8.62 -6.18
N GLU A 74 15.73 9.61 -7.05
CA GLU A 74 15.16 10.95 -6.97
C GLU A 74 13.64 10.93 -7.19
N VAL A 75 13.16 10.07 -8.11
CA VAL A 75 11.71 9.83 -8.29
C VAL A 75 11.07 9.46 -6.95
N LEU A 76 11.63 8.48 -6.22
CA LEU A 76 11.05 8.04 -4.96
C LEU A 76 11.25 9.04 -3.81
N ASP A 77 12.31 9.85 -3.83
CA ASP A 77 12.58 10.87 -2.80
C ASP A 77 11.73 12.14 -2.98
N SER A 78 11.20 12.37 -4.18
CA SER A 78 10.58 13.64 -4.59
C SER A 78 9.29 14.05 -3.85
N LEU A 79 8.51 13.11 -3.31
CA LEU A 79 7.13 13.42 -2.88
C LEU A 79 6.96 13.61 -1.38
N ASN A 80 7.21 12.57 -0.59
CA ASN A 80 6.96 12.57 0.84
C ASN A 80 7.76 11.48 1.55
N ALA A 81 7.88 11.60 2.86
CA ALA A 81 8.62 10.64 3.69
C ALA A 81 8.10 9.19 3.54
N GLY A 82 6.81 8.99 3.25
CA GLY A 82 6.20 7.67 3.03
C GLY A 82 6.74 6.95 1.79
N VAL A 83 6.94 7.67 0.69
CA VAL A 83 7.49 7.15 -0.57
C VAL A 83 9.02 7.05 -0.50
N ALA A 84 9.69 8.04 0.11
CA ALA A 84 11.14 8.08 0.26
C ALA A 84 11.70 6.85 1.01
N HIS A 85 10.89 6.24 1.88
CA HIS A 85 11.25 4.98 2.52
C HIS A 85 11.60 3.87 1.53
N PHE A 86 11.10 3.89 0.29
CA PHE A 86 11.36 2.86 -0.71
C PHE A 86 12.59 3.14 -1.58
N CYS A 87 13.24 4.30 -1.42
CA CYS A 87 14.55 4.55 -2.03
C CYS A 87 15.58 3.49 -1.63
N GLU A 88 15.42 2.88 -0.44
CA GLU A 88 16.27 1.79 0.03
C GLU A 88 16.17 0.50 -0.80
N LEU A 89 15.15 0.36 -1.64
CA LEU A 89 15.04 -0.78 -2.58
C LEU A 89 16.04 -0.66 -3.72
N ILE A 90 16.45 0.57 -4.04
CA ILE A 90 17.30 0.92 -5.18
C ILE A 90 18.76 0.98 -4.75
N SER A 91 19.63 0.46 -5.60
CA SER A 91 21.08 0.60 -5.50
C SER A 91 21.52 1.89 -6.16
N LEU A 92 22.15 2.78 -5.38
CA LEU A 92 22.69 4.06 -5.88
C LEU A 92 23.69 3.89 -7.03
N HIS A 93 24.38 2.75 -7.12
CA HIS A 93 25.41 2.52 -8.13
C HIS A 93 24.82 2.01 -9.45
N THR A 94 23.80 1.16 -9.38
CA THR A 94 23.24 0.47 -10.55
C THR A 94 21.91 1.07 -10.99
N ARG A 95 21.31 1.95 -10.18
CA ARG A 95 19.96 2.51 -10.36
C ARG A 95 18.88 1.45 -10.59
N ARG A 96 19.14 0.24 -10.09
CA ARG A 96 18.26 -0.93 -10.14
C ARG A 96 18.00 -1.40 -8.72
N PHE A 97 17.12 -2.38 -8.57
CA PHE A 97 16.95 -3.06 -7.30
C PHE A 97 18.25 -3.59 -6.72
N LYS A 98 18.37 -3.47 -5.39
CA LYS A 98 19.40 -4.16 -4.64
C LYS A 98 19.29 -5.67 -4.89
N PRO A 99 20.41 -6.41 -4.93
CA PRO A 99 20.41 -7.85 -5.24
C PRO A 99 19.47 -8.70 -4.37
N THR A 100 19.26 -8.30 -3.12
CA THR A 100 18.31 -8.94 -2.19
C THR A 100 16.86 -8.79 -2.64
N VAL A 101 16.47 -7.60 -3.12
CA VAL A 101 15.13 -7.32 -3.64
C VAL A 101 14.93 -8.02 -4.98
N ALA A 102 15.90 -7.91 -5.90
CA ALA A 102 15.84 -8.55 -7.22
C ALA A 102 15.68 -10.09 -7.10
N ARG A 103 16.36 -10.72 -6.14
CA ARG A 103 16.20 -12.17 -5.87
C ARG A 103 14.80 -12.54 -5.37
N LEU A 104 14.16 -11.67 -4.58
CA LEU A 104 12.81 -11.91 -4.06
C LEU A 104 11.74 -11.75 -5.14
N VAL A 105 11.94 -10.77 -6.02
CA VAL A 105 10.97 -10.41 -7.08
C VAL A 105 11.17 -11.28 -8.33
N GLY A 106 12.38 -11.78 -8.57
CA GLY A 106 12.69 -12.58 -9.76
C GLY A 106 12.81 -11.76 -11.05
N SER A 107 12.80 -10.44 -10.95
CA SER A 107 12.96 -9.50 -12.07
C SER A 107 13.75 -8.27 -11.62
N ASP A 108 14.46 -7.65 -12.56
CA ASP A 108 14.82 -6.24 -12.45
C ASP A 108 13.56 -5.43 -12.73
N ILE A 109 13.25 -4.44 -11.89
CA ILE A 109 11.92 -3.82 -11.91
C ILE A 109 11.78 -2.75 -12.98
N GLU A 110 10.53 -2.62 -13.46
CA GLU A 110 10.07 -1.55 -14.34
C GLU A 110 9.19 -0.53 -13.58
N ARG A 111 8.42 -1.00 -12.58
CA ARG A 111 7.35 -0.24 -11.94
C ARG A 111 7.07 -0.63 -10.48
N LEU A 112 6.78 0.34 -9.61
CA LEU A 112 6.33 0.09 -8.23
C LEU A 112 4.88 0.51 -8.03
N LEU A 113 4.11 -0.32 -7.32
CA LEU A 113 2.82 0.07 -6.73
C LEU A 113 3.02 0.23 -5.21
N ILE A 114 2.90 1.44 -4.71
CA ILE A 114 3.15 1.78 -3.32
C ILE A 114 1.81 1.96 -2.61
N ILE A 115 1.51 1.12 -1.62
CA ILE A 115 0.39 1.34 -0.71
C ILE A 115 0.87 2.29 0.40
N ASP A 116 0.55 3.56 0.22
CA ASP A 116 0.99 4.65 1.10
C ASP A 116 0.18 4.70 2.40
N HIS A 117 -1.15 4.67 2.28
CA HIS A 117 -2.02 4.73 3.45
C HIS A 117 -3.25 3.85 3.26
N LEU A 118 -3.56 3.00 4.26
CA LEU A 118 -4.81 2.25 4.34
C LEU A 118 -5.37 2.39 5.75
N CYS A 119 -6.62 2.86 5.85
CA CYS A 119 -7.31 2.94 7.12
C CYS A 119 -8.76 2.47 6.95
N ILE A 120 -9.12 1.46 7.74
CA ILE A 120 -10.51 1.05 7.95
C ILE A 120 -10.99 1.69 9.25
N ASP A 121 -12.18 2.27 9.22
CA ASP A 121 -12.75 2.93 10.40
C ASP A 121 -13.01 1.90 11.51
N ALA A 122 -12.84 2.33 12.77
CA ALA A 122 -12.83 1.43 13.92
C ALA A 122 -14.03 0.45 14.01
N PRO A 123 -15.28 0.86 13.68
CA PRO A 123 -16.43 -0.05 13.72
C PRO A 123 -16.38 -1.21 12.72
N TYR A 124 -15.60 -1.10 11.65
CA TYR A 124 -15.57 -2.07 10.54
C TYR A 124 -14.29 -2.93 10.53
N ARG A 125 -13.42 -2.78 11.53
CA ARG A 125 -12.17 -3.57 11.64
C ARG A 125 -12.48 -5.02 12.06
N GLY A 126 -11.58 -5.94 11.68
CA GLY A 126 -11.70 -7.36 12.03
C GLY A 126 -12.39 -8.22 10.98
N HIS A 127 -12.77 -7.63 9.84
CA HIS A 127 -13.50 -8.30 8.77
C HIS A 127 -12.73 -8.37 7.44
N ASP A 128 -11.39 -8.29 7.49
CA ASP A 128 -10.51 -8.38 6.32
C ASP A 128 -10.72 -7.37 5.19
N LEU A 129 -11.62 -6.39 5.35
CA LEU A 129 -11.87 -5.29 4.41
C LEU A 129 -10.59 -4.60 3.93
N GLY A 130 -9.60 -4.41 4.82
CA GLY A 130 -8.32 -3.82 4.43
C GLY A 130 -7.47 -4.71 3.51
N LEU A 131 -7.46 -6.03 3.74
CA LEU A 131 -6.75 -6.98 2.86
C LEU A 131 -7.47 -7.07 1.52
N ASN A 132 -8.80 -7.16 1.54
CA ASN A 132 -9.60 -7.21 0.32
C ASN A 132 -9.44 -5.92 -0.50
N ALA A 133 -9.32 -4.76 0.15
CA ALA A 133 -9.01 -3.50 -0.52
C ALA A 133 -7.64 -3.54 -1.20
N ILE A 134 -6.61 -4.04 -0.50
CA ILE A 134 -5.27 -4.21 -1.09
C ILE A 134 -5.33 -5.17 -2.28
N ASP A 135 -5.93 -6.34 -2.11
CA ASP A 135 -6.03 -7.34 -3.19
C ASP A 135 -6.78 -6.79 -4.40
N THR A 136 -7.86 -6.03 -4.18
CA THR A 136 -8.61 -5.37 -5.24
C THR A 136 -7.76 -4.33 -5.96
N VAL A 137 -7.02 -3.49 -5.24
CA VAL A 137 -6.17 -2.48 -5.87
C VAL A 137 -5.02 -3.13 -6.64
N CYS A 138 -4.43 -4.19 -6.10
CA CYS A 138 -3.37 -4.95 -6.76
C CYS A 138 -3.87 -5.59 -8.05
N ALA A 139 -5.08 -6.17 -8.05
CA ALA A 139 -5.67 -6.79 -9.24
C ALA A 139 -5.89 -5.80 -10.39
N HIS A 140 -6.05 -4.49 -10.11
CA HIS A 140 -6.33 -3.48 -11.12
C HIS A 140 -5.12 -2.61 -11.48
N LEU A 141 -4.20 -2.36 -10.54
CA LEU A 141 -3.10 -1.42 -10.72
C LEU A 141 -1.71 -2.06 -10.67
N ALA A 142 -1.55 -3.28 -10.16
CA ALA A 142 -0.23 -3.89 -9.99
C ALA A 142 0.29 -4.57 -11.26
N ASP A 143 -0.27 -4.30 -12.44
CA ASP A 143 0.18 -4.92 -13.68
C ASP A 143 1.68 -4.65 -13.88
N GLU A 144 2.44 -5.74 -13.95
CA GLU A 144 3.91 -5.83 -13.96
C GLU A 144 4.64 -5.01 -12.86
N ALA A 145 3.93 -4.63 -11.79
CA ALA A 145 4.48 -3.84 -10.69
C ALA A 145 4.80 -4.70 -9.47
N VAL A 146 5.88 -4.37 -8.76
CA VAL A 146 6.07 -4.87 -7.39
C VAL A 146 5.29 -3.98 -6.45
N VAL A 147 4.48 -4.64 -5.62
CA VAL A 147 3.68 -3.95 -4.62
C VAL A 147 4.49 -3.80 -3.34
N VAL A 148 4.56 -2.60 -2.80
CA VAL A 148 5.31 -2.29 -1.58
C VAL A 148 4.46 -1.49 -0.62
N LEU A 149 4.71 -1.67 0.68
CA LEU A 149 4.06 -0.91 1.74
C LEU A 149 4.97 -0.78 2.96
N LEU A 150 4.69 0.22 3.79
CA LEU A 150 5.31 0.36 5.09
C LEU A 150 4.34 -0.15 6.16
N ALA A 151 4.73 -1.18 6.91
CA ALA A 151 3.96 -1.66 8.05
C ALA A 151 4.10 -0.70 9.25
N PHE A 152 3.57 0.50 9.11
CA PHE A 152 3.61 1.54 10.14
C PHE A 152 2.25 1.64 10.84
N PRO A 153 2.16 1.41 12.16
CA PRO A 153 0.91 1.61 12.87
C PRO A 153 0.68 3.09 13.11
N THR A 154 -0.31 3.64 12.40
CA THR A 154 -0.57 5.09 12.29
C THR A 154 -0.82 5.78 13.63
N GLN A 155 -1.24 5.06 14.68
CA GLN A 155 -1.36 5.59 16.04
C GLN A 155 -0.02 6.07 16.65
N TRP A 156 1.12 5.64 16.09
CA TRP A 156 2.46 6.01 16.55
C TRP A 156 3.09 7.16 15.74
N THR A 157 2.35 7.79 14.82
CA THR A 157 2.84 8.92 14.02
C THR A 157 3.31 10.04 14.94
N GLY A 158 4.60 10.42 14.85
CA GLY A 158 5.22 11.44 15.70
C GLY A 158 5.44 11.04 17.16
N ARG A 159 5.18 9.77 17.52
CA ARG A 159 5.15 9.29 18.92
C ARG A 159 5.94 7.99 19.14
N VAL A 160 6.74 7.56 18.15
CA VAL A 160 7.51 6.31 18.20
C VAL A 160 8.40 6.23 19.45
N ASP A 161 9.04 7.35 19.80
CA ASP A 161 9.98 7.43 20.93
C ASP A 161 9.30 7.39 22.31
N GLU A 162 7.98 7.61 22.40
CA GLU A 162 7.26 7.56 23.67
C GLU A 162 7.23 6.14 24.25
N ASN A 163 7.13 5.12 23.38
CA ASN A 163 7.17 3.73 23.79
C ASN A 163 7.62 2.82 22.63
N PRO A 164 8.93 2.75 22.35
CA PRO A 164 9.46 1.97 21.24
C PRO A 164 9.05 0.49 21.29
N LYS A 165 8.95 -0.09 22.50
CA LYS A 165 8.55 -1.49 22.68
C LYS A 165 7.11 -1.74 22.22
N ALA A 166 6.19 -0.85 22.53
CA ALA A 166 4.80 -0.96 22.10
C ALA A 166 4.66 -0.69 20.59
N PHE A 167 5.41 0.27 20.04
CA PHE A 167 5.52 0.49 18.60
C PHE A 167 5.96 -0.79 17.87
N PHE A 168 7.06 -1.42 18.29
CA PHE A 168 7.54 -2.66 17.65
C PHE A 168 6.52 -3.80 17.76
N ALA A 169 5.82 -3.92 18.89
CA ALA A 169 4.78 -4.93 19.05
C ALA A 169 3.61 -4.71 18.06
N ASP A 170 3.16 -3.47 17.88
CA ASP A 170 2.09 -3.15 16.93
C ASP A 170 2.56 -3.27 15.48
N GLN A 171 3.80 -2.89 15.17
CA GLN A 171 4.39 -3.08 13.84
C GLN A 171 4.48 -4.57 13.49
N MET A 172 4.85 -5.44 14.43
CA MET A 172 4.85 -6.89 14.20
C MET A 172 3.45 -7.44 13.92
N LYS A 173 2.41 -6.95 14.61
CA LYS A 173 1.01 -7.33 14.30
C LYS A 173 0.64 -6.92 12.87
N LEU A 174 1.01 -5.71 12.45
CA LEU A 174 0.75 -5.26 11.07
C LEU A 174 1.52 -6.08 10.03
N LYS A 175 2.78 -6.42 10.29
CA LYS A 175 3.55 -7.32 9.41
C LYS A 175 2.85 -8.68 9.27
N SER A 176 2.38 -9.26 10.37
CA SER A 176 1.61 -10.52 10.35
C SER A 176 0.27 -10.36 9.61
N TYR A 177 -0.39 -9.21 9.75
CA TYR A 177 -1.61 -8.90 9.01
C TYR A 177 -1.37 -8.87 7.50
N TYR A 178 -0.38 -8.10 7.03
CA TYR A 178 -0.08 -7.99 5.60
C TYR A 178 0.51 -9.27 5.00
N ALA A 179 1.21 -10.09 5.79
CA ALA A 179 1.67 -11.40 5.35
C ALA A 179 0.54 -12.33 4.86
N ARG A 180 -0.70 -12.11 5.34
CA ARG A 180 -1.90 -12.82 4.86
C ARG A 180 -2.25 -12.51 3.40
N SER A 181 -1.79 -11.38 2.87
CA SER A 181 -1.88 -10.98 1.45
C SER A 181 -0.50 -11.10 0.75
N SER A 182 0.29 -12.10 1.16
CA SER A 182 1.57 -12.48 0.54
C SER A 182 2.71 -11.45 0.62
N PHE A 183 2.59 -10.44 1.47
CA PHE A 183 3.70 -9.52 1.73
C PHE A 183 4.79 -10.19 2.55
N VAL A 184 6.05 -9.96 2.17
CA VAL A 184 7.26 -10.38 2.88
C VAL A 184 8.00 -9.17 3.42
N SER A 185 8.51 -9.27 4.65
CA SER A 185 9.37 -8.23 5.22
C SER A 185 10.72 -8.26 4.51
N ILE A 186 11.17 -7.11 4.05
CA ILE A 186 12.42 -7.00 3.28
C ILE A 186 13.50 -6.21 3.98
N LEU A 187 13.11 -5.28 4.88
CA LEU A 187 14.01 -4.35 5.53
C LEU A 187 13.58 -4.09 6.98
N SER A 188 14.46 -3.48 7.77
CA SER A 188 14.33 -3.35 9.23
C SER A 188 13.25 -2.35 9.65
N ALA A 189 12.97 -1.32 8.85
CA ALA A 189 12.08 -0.20 9.20
C ALA A 189 10.58 -0.51 9.11
N GLY A 190 10.19 -1.71 8.68
CA GLY A 190 8.78 -2.07 8.48
C GLY A 190 8.39 -2.26 7.02
N SER A 191 9.30 -1.98 6.08
CA SER A 191 9.08 -2.13 4.65
C SER A 191 8.78 -3.58 4.30
N MET A 192 7.72 -3.77 3.52
CA MET A 192 7.29 -5.05 3.00
C MET A 192 7.09 -4.96 1.49
N LEU A 193 7.38 -6.05 0.78
CA LEU A 193 7.00 -6.20 -0.63
C LEU A 193 6.12 -7.43 -0.81
N ARG A 194 5.25 -7.37 -1.79
CA ARG A 194 4.57 -8.52 -2.36
C ARG A 194 5.14 -8.70 -3.78
N PRO A 195 5.84 -9.81 -4.06
CA PRO A 195 6.36 -10.04 -5.39
C PRO A 195 5.20 -10.25 -6.35
N TRP A 196 5.35 -9.77 -7.58
CA TRP A 196 4.41 -10.08 -8.65
C TRP A 196 4.53 -11.58 -8.97
N LEU A 197 3.52 -12.36 -8.57
CA LEU A 197 3.38 -13.72 -9.04
C LEU A 197 2.76 -13.63 -10.43
N ARG A 198 3.53 -13.93 -11.49
CA ARG A 198 2.93 -14.30 -12.78
C ARG A 198 1.92 -15.40 -12.49
N ASN A 199 0.63 -15.07 -12.45
CA ASN A 199 -0.40 -16.09 -12.58
C ASN A 199 -0.15 -16.72 -13.94
N SER A 200 0.40 -17.92 -13.92
CA SER A 200 0.46 -18.79 -15.09
C SER A 200 -0.99 -19.17 -15.37
N TYR A 201 -1.64 -18.42 -16.25
CA TYR A 201 -2.84 -18.87 -16.94
C TYR A 201 -2.45 -19.91 -17.99
#